data_AF-A0A919MG46-F1
#
_entry.id   AF-A0A919MG46-F1
#
_cell.length_a   1.000
_cell.length_b   1.000
_cell.length_c   1.000
_cell.angle_alpha   90.00
_cell.angle_beta   90.00
_cell.angle_gamma   90.00
#
_symmetry.space_group_name_H-M   'P 1'
#
loop_
_entity.id
_entity.type
_entity.pdbx_description
1 polymer ?
#
loop_
_entity_poly.entity_id
_entity_poly.type
_entity_poly.pdbx_seq_one_letter_code
_entity_poly.pdbx_strand_id
1 'polypeptide(L)'
;MPHENELNDLRTDGWFQDPLSDAPTALIPYTPRLPVRPAAEPSTKARQVLLACGAAVVVGVSGVMALIVTADDERPGGITEQLAFPSFAPLTPVSLLPAPATSAAAPAPPVVIAPTTRPVADRTTRPAAPTSAPAVTKPPAAPVQFVAGARIGLEIDGRSGVRLRHRNWVARADAIGSSSNALDKADSSFVVRTGLASDRCFSFESVNYPGYYLRHKNFVLRLERRGARENPQMFNQDASFCPRPTPDGSAVVLESSNFPDRALRLGGDDVFRLEQGTGTAFVVRTALA
;
A
#
# COMPACT_ATOMS: atom_id res chain seq x y z
N MET A 1 51.79 -56.49 -21.26
CA MET A 1 52.97 -56.70 -20.39
C MET A 1 53.46 -55.33 -19.93
N PRO A 2 53.93 -55.15 -18.69
CA PRO A 2 53.64 -55.89 -17.45
C PRO A 2 53.38 -54.88 -16.26
N HIS A 3 52.89 -55.31 -15.08
CA HIS A 3 53.62 -55.40 -13.77
C HIS A 3 54.39 -54.12 -13.37
N GLU A 4 54.45 -53.58 -12.15
CA GLU A 4 54.34 -53.95 -10.72
C GLU A 4 54.10 -52.60 -9.95
N ASN A 5 53.41 -52.47 -8.82
CA ASN A 5 53.73 -52.82 -7.43
C ASN A 5 55.10 -52.34 -6.87
N GLU A 6 55.15 -51.12 -6.31
CA GLU A 6 56.08 -50.63 -5.26
C GLU A 6 55.33 -49.54 -4.46
N LEU A 7 54.99 -49.73 -3.17
CA LEU A 7 55.79 -49.55 -1.95
C LEU A 7 56.36 -48.12 -1.75
N ASN A 8 55.67 -47.32 -0.91
CA ASN A 8 56.18 -46.37 0.09
C ASN A 8 54.99 -45.49 0.58
N ASP A 9 54.85 -45.02 1.81
CA ASP A 9 55.51 -45.19 3.10
C ASP A 9 54.66 -44.35 4.09
N LEU A 10 54.88 -44.50 5.39
CA LEU A 10 54.38 -43.66 6.49
C LEU A 10 52.98 -43.98 7.05
N ARG A 11 52.93 -45.02 7.90
CA ARG A 11 52.01 -45.00 9.05
C ARG A 11 52.82 -45.29 10.32
N THR A 12 53.23 -44.22 10.97
CA THR A 12 53.95 -44.21 12.24
C THR A 12 53.13 -44.82 13.36
N ASP A 13 53.82 -45.64 14.14
CA ASP A 13 53.41 -46.34 15.35
C ASP A 13 52.91 -45.44 16.48
N GLY A 14 52.11 -46.02 17.37
CA GLY A 14 51.77 -45.41 18.65
C GLY A 14 50.71 -46.16 19.45
N TRP A 15 51.00 -47.39 19.85
CA TRP A 15 50.28 -48.10 20.90
C TRP A 15 50.73 -47.59 22.28
N PHE A 16 49.83 -47.05 23.10
CA PHE A 16 49.95 -47.11 24.56
C PHE A 16 48.58 -46.98 25.24
N GLN A 17 48.44 -47.69 26.35
CA GLN A 17 47.22 -48.19 26.98
C GLN A 17 46.46 -47.16 27.84
N ASP A 18 45.16 -47.42 27.99
CA ASP A 18 44.27 -46.86 29.01
C ASP A 18 44.84 -46.98 30.43
N PRO A 19 44.48 -46.02 31.30
CA PRO A 19 44.13 -46.36 32.67
C PRO A 19 42.67 -46.02 32.98
N LEU A 20 42.06 -46.99 33.64
CA LEU A 20 40.78 -47.01 34.32
C LEU A 20 40.35 -45.71 35.03
N SER A 21 39.03 -45.55 35.03
CA SER A 21 38.19 -45.30 36.22
C SER A 21 38.48 -44.05 37.04
N ASP A 22 37.64 -43.03 36.86
CA ASP A 22 36.71 -42.60 37.91
C ASP A 22 35.88 -41.41 37.42
N ALA A 23 34.63 -41.67 37.08
CA ALA A 23 33.61 -40.64 36.97
C ALA A 23 32.42 -41.05 37.85
N PRO A 24 32.02 -40.25 38.85
CA PRO A 24 30.93 -40.59 39.73
C PRO A 24 29.62 -40.65 38.95
N THR A 25 28.87 -41.73 39.18
CA THR A 25 27.49 -41.94 38.76
C THR A 25 26.63 -40.73 39.14
N ALA A 26 26.42 -39.82 38.20
CA ALA A 26 25.41 -38.79 38.33
C ALA A 26 24.05 -39.48 38.27
N LEU A 27 23.39 -39.55 39.43
CA LEU A 27 22.01 -39.99 39.59
C LEU A 27 21.12 -39.21 38.62
N ILE A 28 20.63 -39.88 37.59
CA ILE A 28 19.58 -39.36 36.72
C ILE A 28 18.33 -39.20 37.59
N PRO A 29 17.76 -37.99 37.77
CA PRO A 29 16.53 -37.84 38.51
C PRO A 29 15.40 -38.56 37.76
N TYR A 30 14.76 -39.51 38.45
CA TYR A 30 13.54 -40.16 38.01
C TYR A 30 12.44 -39.11 37.85
N THR A 31 12.13 -38.72 36.61
CA THR A 31 10.93 -37.93 36.32
C THR A 31 9.74 -38.89 36.27
N PRO A 32 8.75 -38.80 37.19
CA PRO A 32 7.53 -39.59 37.06
C PRO A 32 6.79 -39.17 35.78
N ARG A 33 6.52 -40.13 34.89
CA ARG A 33 5.62 -39.89 33.74
C ARG A 33 4.25 -39.52 34.29
N LEU A 34 3.79 -38.31 33.98
CA LEU A 34 2.40 -37.89 34.24
C LEU A 34 1.46 -38.87 33.54
N PRO A 35 0.35 -39.29 34.17
CA PRO A 35 -0.66 -40.09 33.49
C PRO A 35 -1.23 -39.27 32.32
N VAL A 36 -1.12 -39.81 31.12
CA VAL A 36 -1.81 -39.29 29.93
C VAL A 36 -3.30 -39.38 30.23
N ARG A 37 -3.95 -38.22 30.47
CA ARG A 37 -5.41 -38.16 30.52
C ARG A 37 -5.93 -38.61 29.14
N PRO A 38 -6.83 -39.60 29.06
CA PRO A 38 -7.52 -39.85 27.81
C PRO A 38 -8.27 -38.57 27.40
N ALA A 39 -8.16 -38.19 26.13
CA ALA A 39 -8.92 -37.09 25.57
C ALA A 39 -10.41 -37.35 25.86
N ALA A 40 -11.09 -36.37 26.44
CA ALA A 40 -12.52 -36.46 26.70
C ALA A 40 -13.26 -36.65 25.38
N GLU A 41 -13.80 -37.85 25.14
CA GLU A 41 -14.71 -38.08 24.03
C GLU A 41 -15.94 -37.17 24.22
N PRO A 42 -16.32 -36.35 23.22
CA PRO A 42 -17.51 -35.53 23.35
C PRO A 42 -18.73 -36.42 23.52
N SER A 43 -19.46 -36.22 24.62
CA SER A 43 -20.67 -36.98 24.94
C SER A 43 -21.64 -36.98 23.75
N THR A 44 -22.40 -38.07 23.59
CA THR A 44 -23.34 -38.32 22.50
C THR A 44 -24.35 -37.18 22.28
N LYS A 45 -24.58 -36.34 23.30
CA LYS A 45 -25.40 -35.13 23.21
C LYS A 45 -24.74 -33.99 22.43
N ALA A 46 -23.41 -33.86 22.45
CA ALA A 46 -22.66 -32.86 21.68
C ALA A 46 -22.64 -33.15 20.16
N ARG A 47 -22.70 -34.44 19.77
CA ARG A 47 -22.89 -34.85 18.37
C ARG A 47 -24.28 -34.50 17.82
N GLN A 48 -25.32 -34.53 18.67
CA GLN A 48 -26.67 -34.15 18.25
C GLN A 48 -26.85 -32.64 18.05
N VAL A 49 -26.13 -31.81 18.80
CA VAL A 49 -26.17 -30.34 18.63
C VAL A 49 -25.39 -29.90 17.36
N LEU A 50 -24.28 -30.57 17.03
CA LEU A 50 -23.51 -30.28 15.80
C LEU A 50 -24.22 -30.71 14.51
N LEU A 51 -25.10 -31.73 14.55
CA LEU A 51 -25.94 -32.11 13.41
C LEU A 51 -27.20 -31.24 13.28
N ALA A 52 -27.66 -30.58 14.35
CA ALA A 52 -28.82 -29.68 14.30
C ALA A 52 -28.49 -28.27 13.74
N CYS A 53 -27.25 -27.79 13.85
CA CYS A 53 -26.85 -26.51 13.23
C CYS A 53 -26.55 -26.62 11.72
N GLY A 54 -26.28 -27.83 11.20
CA GLY A 54 -25.98 -28.06 9.78
C GLY A 54 -27.21 -28.12 8.86
N ALA A 55 -28.43 -28.30 9.39
CA ALA A 55 -29.65 -28.43 8.60
C ALA A 55 -30.54 -27.17 8.59
N ALA A 56 -30.22 -26.14 9.36
CA ALA A 56 -31.05 -24.93 9.48
C ALA A 56 -30.64 -23.74 8.58
N VAL A 57 -29.56 -23.85 7.80
CA VAL A 57 -29.13 -22.74 6.89
C VAL A 57 -29.36 -23.04 5.39
N VAL A 58 -29.78 -24.26 5.02
CA VAL A 58 -29.99 -24.63 3.60
C VAL A 58 -31.46 -24.53 3.16
N VAL A 59 -32.43 -24.30 4.06
CA VAL A 59 -33.86 -24.16 3.70
C VAL A 59 -34.34 -22.70 3.68
N GLY A 60 -33.48 -21.73 4.01
CA GLY A 60 -33.83 -20.31 4.07
C GLY A 60 -33.72 -19.50 2.77
N VAL A 61 -33.25 -20.08 1.65
CA VAL A 61 -33.02 -19.33 0.39
C VAL A 61 -33.69 -19.96 -0.84
N SER A 62 -34.43 -21.07 -0.70
CA SER A 62 -35.12 -21.73 -1.84
C SER A 62 -36.64 -21.53 -1.84
N GLY A 63 -37.12 -20.39 -1.34
CA GLY A 63 -38.55 -20.10 -1.16
C GLY A 63 -39.09 -18.87 -1.90
N VAL A 64 -38.36 -18.31 -2.88
CA VAL A 64 -38.89 -17.26 -3.77
C VAL A 64 -38.32 -17.45 -5.18
N MET A 65 -38.74 -18.52 -5.86
CA MET A 65 -38.70 -18.62 -7.32
C MET A 65 -39.67 -19.74 -7.72
N ALA A 66 -40.56 -19.43 -8.66
CA ALA A 66 -41.60 -20.28 -9.25
C ALA A 66 -42.95 -20.34 -8.50
N LEU A 67 -43.81 -19.33 -8.72
CA LEU A 67 -45.27 -19.57 -8.83
C LEU A 67 -46.03 -18.43 -9.53
N ILE A 68 -45.80 -18.19 -10.83
CA ILE A 68 -46.85 -17.68 -11.75
C ILE A 68 -46.52 -18.13 -13.19
N VAL A 69 -46.87 -19.37 -13.56
CA VAL A 69 -47.20 -19.71 -14.97
C VAL A 69 -48.22 -20.85 -14.94
N THR A 70 -49.49 -20.51 -15.09
CA THR A 70 -50.49 -21.38 -15.72
C THR A 70 -51.48 -20.49 -16.46
N ALA A 71 -51.33 -20.39 -17.78
CA ALA A 71 -52.42 -20.07 -18.69
C ALA A 71 -52.01 -20.52 -20.10
N ASP A 72 -52.56 -21.67 -20.46
CA ASP A 72 -52.99 -22.19 -21.76
C ASP A 72 -52.14 -22.13 -23.03
N ASP A 73 -52.32 -23.23 -23.76
CA ASP A 73 -51.65 -23.72 -24.95
C ASP A 73 -52.54 -23.41 -26.17
N GLU A 74 -52.07 -22.64 -27.17
CA GLU A 74 -52.53 -22.79 -28.56
C GLU A 74 -51.42 -22.41 -29.57
N ARG A 75 -50.78 -23.47 -30.09
CA ARG A 75 -50.41 -23.80 -31.51
C ARG A 75 -49.82 -22.73 -32.48
N PRO A 76 -48.87 -23.12 -33.37
CA PRO A 76 -48.05 -22.20 -34.16
C PRO A 76 -48.61 -21.93 -35.57
N GLY A 77 -48.37 -20.72 -36.09
CA GLY A 77 -48.58 -20.40 -37.50
C GLY A 77 -48.05 -19.01 -37.87
N GLY A 78 -47.39 -18.92 -39.02
CA GLY A 78 -47.35 -17.69 -39.82
C GLY A 78 -46.18 -16.74 -39.60
N ILE A 79 -45.21 -16.82 -40.49
CA ILE A 79 -44.25 -15.77 -40.86
C ILE A 79 -44.96 -14.48 -41.34
N THR A 80 -44.21 -13.37 -41.28
CA THR A 80 -44.44 -11.99 -41.77
C THR A 80 -45.20 -11.01 -40.86
N GLU A 81 -44.46 -10.13 -40.17
CA GLU A 81 -44.66 -8.67 -40.14
C GLU A 81 -43.45 -8.02 -39.41
N GLN A 82 -42.53 -7.43 -40.14
CA GLN A 82 -42.43 -5.98 -40.38
C GLN A 82 -41.60 -5.26 -39.30
N LEU A 83 -40.30 -5.14 -39.60
CA LEU A 83 -39.37 -4.23 -38.94
C LEU A 83 -39.88 -2.79 -39.04
N ALA A 84 -40.22 -2.19 -37.90
CA ALA A 84 -40.43 -0.75 -37.78
C ALA A 84 -39.60 -0.24 -36.60
N PHE A 85 -38.36 0.17 -36.87
CA PHE A 85 -37.59 0.98 -35.93
C PHE A 85 -38.07 2.43 -36.03
N PRO A 86 -38.27 3.15 -34.91
CA PRO A 86 -38.55 4.58 -34.96
C PRO A 86 -37.35 5.32 -35.55
N SER A 87 -37.59 6.08 -36.60
CA SER A 87 -36.65 7.00 -37.22
C SER A 87 -36.35 8.16 -36.26
N PHE A 88 -35.16 8.15 -35.65
CA PHE A 88 -34.62 9.35 -35.03
C PHE A 88 -34.07 10.27 -36.13
N ALA A 89 -34.76 11.38 -36.38
CA ALA A 89 -34.27 12.47 -37.20
C ALA A 89 -33.13 13.21 -36.46
N PRO A 90 -31.98 13.51 -37.10
CA PRO A 90 -30.97 14.34 -36.48
C PRO A 90 -31.43 15.80 -36.46
N LEU A 91 -31.49 16.39 -35.26
CA LEU A 91 -31.67 17.84 -35.12
C LEU A 91 -30.39 18.57 -35.52
N THR A 92 -30.60 19.68 -36.22
CA THR A 92 -29.68 20.59 -36.89
C THR A 92 -28.45 21.00 -36.07
N PRO A 93 -27.26 21.18 -36.69
CA PRO A 93 -26.09 21.71 -36.00
C PRO A 93 -26.29 23.18 -35.62
N VAL A 94 -26.08 23.49 -34.34
CA VAL A 94 -26.00 24.86 -33.84
C VAL A 94 -24.62 25.43 -34.21
N SER A 95 -24.57 26.28 -35.23
CA SER A 95 -23.42 27.15 -35.51
C SER A 95 -23.39 28.30 -34.51
N LEU A 96 -22.41 28.32 -33.60
CA LEU A 96 -22.02 29.52 -32.88
C LEU A 96 -20.65 29.97 -33.41
N LEU A 97 -20.67 30.72 -34.51
CA LEU A 97 -19.55 31.58 -34.87
C LEU A 97 -19.35 32.63 -33.75
N PRO A 98 -18.10 33.06 -33.50
CA PRO A 98 -17.78 33.99 -32.42
C PRO A 98 -18.26 35.40 -32.76
N ALA A 99 -18.90 36.05 -31.80
CA ALA A 99 -19.18 37.49 -31.88
C ALA A 99 -17.85 38.28 -31.75
N PRO A 100 -17.61 39.30 -32.58
CA PRO A 100 -16.50 40.22 -32.34
C PRO A 100 -16.84 41.10 -31.14
N ALA A 101 -16.05 41.01 -30.07
CA ALA A 101 -16.08 42.01 -29.00
C ALA A 101 -15.54 43.33 -29.58
N THR A 102 -16.43 44.30 -29.68
CA THR A 102 -16.13 45.69 -30.02
C THR A 102 -15.18 46.28 -28.97
N SER A 103 -14.00 46.64 -29.46
CA SER A 103 -13.06 47.55 -28.82
C SER A 103 -13.67 48.95 -28.67
N ALA A 104 -13.78 49.46 -27.44
CA ALA A 104 -13.88 50.89 -27.15
C ALA A 104 -13.43 51.18 -25.70
N ALA A 105 -12.13 51.10 -25.44
CA ALA A 105 -11.51 51.76 -24.30
C ALA A 105 -10.56 52.83 -24.85
N ALA A 106 -10.99 54.09 -24.75
CA ALA A 106 -10.17 55.26 -25.09
C ALA A 106 -9.20 55.60 -23.94
N PRO A 107 -8.02 56.20 -24.22
CA PRO A 107 -6.93 56.36 -23.26
C PRO A 107 -6.76 57.80 -22.70
N ALA A 108 -5.89 57.90 -21.68
CA ALA A 108 -5.03 59.03 -21.24
C ALA A 108 -5.41 59.77 -19.93
N PRO A 109 -4.46 60.44 -19.22
CA PRO A 109 -2.98 60.44 -19.32
C PRO A 109 -2.24 60.15 -17.98
N PRO A 110 -0.90 59.99 -17.98
CA PRO A 110 -0.09 59.90 -16.77
C PRO A 110 0.23 61.28 -16.20
N VAL A 111 0.10 61.46 -14.88
CA VAL A 111 0.62 62.65 -14.19
C VAL A 111 2.02 62.34 -13.67
N VAL A 112 3.00 62.98 -14.32
CA VAL A 112 4.38 63.12 -13.86
C VAL A 112 4.46 64.38 -12.99
N ILE A 113 4.89 64.26 -11.74
CA ILE A 113 5.49 65.38 -10.99
C ILE A 113 6.69 64.85 -10.20
N ALA A 114 7.86 65.42 -10.48
CA ALA A 114 9.08 65.39 -9.66
C ALA A 114 9.46 66.85 -9.33
N PRO A 115 10.57 67.12 -8.64
CA PRO A 115 10.84 66.93 -7.21
C PRO A 115 11.09 68.29 -6.50
N THR A 116 10.90 68.39 -5.18
CA THR A 116 11.37 69.58 -4.43
C THR A 116 11.78 69.26 -2.98
N THR A 117 13.09 69.29 -2.77
CA THR A 117 13.88 69.79 -1.62
C THR A 117 13.52 69.46 -0.14
N ARG A 118 14.50 68.80 0.50
CA ARG A 118 14.94 68.82 1.93
C ARG A 118 14.75 70.16 2.67
N PRO A 119 14.66 70.22 4.04
CA PRO A 119 15.75 69.74 4.92
C PRO A 119 15.40 69.11 6.30
N VAL A 120 16.44 68.44 6.80
CA VAL A 120 16.88 67.97 8.14
C VAL A 120 16.13 68.43 9.41
N ALA A 121 15.80 67.45 10.26
CA ALA A 121 15.92 67.42 11.74
C ALA A 121 15.41 66.03 12.23
N ASP A 122 15.80 65.42 13.34
CA ASP A 122 16.99 65.39 14.16
C ASP A 122 16.94 64.06 14.94
N ARG A 123 18.08 63.66 15.49
CA ARG A 123 18.44 62.43 16.20
C ARG A 123 17.63 62.15 17.48
N THR A 124 17.13 60.91 17.64
CA THR A 124 17.24 60.20 18.94
C THR A 124 17.42 58.70 18.76
N THR A 125 18.56 58.21 19.23
CA THR A 125 19.06 56.84 19.21
C THR A 125 18.33 55.95 20.24
N ARG A 126 17.70 54.86 19.79
CA ARG A 126 17.31 53.73 20.65
C ARG A 126 18.40 52.63 20.55
N PRO A 127 18.96 52.13 21.67
CA PRO A 127 19.98 51.08 21.63
C PRO A 127 19.42 49.80 20.99
N ALA A 128 20.16 49.27 20.02
CA ALA A 128 19.91 47.97 19.42
C ALA A 128 20.15 46.88 20.47
N ALA A 129 19.14 46.05 20.70
CA ALA A 129 19.29 44.78 21.40
C ALA A 129 20.15 43.83 20.54
N PRO A 130 20.98 42.97 21.14
CA PRO A 130 21.97 42.18 20.41
C PRO A 130 21.29 41.18 19.48
N THR A 131 21.79 41.20 18.24
CA THR A 131 21.57 40.22 17.17
C THR A 131 21.62 38.79 17.72
N SER A 132 20.48 38.11 17.77
CA SER A 132 20.49 36.64 17.83
C SER A 132 21.04 36.14 16.49
N ALA A 133 22.22 35.54 16.56
CA ALA A 133 22.87 34.86 15.45
C ALA A 133 21.88 33.93 14.72
N PRO A 134 21.92 33.84 13.39
CA PRO A 134 21.10 32.88 12.66
C PRO A 134 21.42 31.47 13.19
N ALA A 135 20.39 30.81 13.71
CA ALA A 135 20.46 29.40 14.05
C ALA A 135 21.01 28.65 12.84
N VAL A 136 22.01 27.79 13.07
CA VAL A 136 22.54 26.87 12.08
C VAL A 136 21.35 26.03 11.58
N THR A 137 20.81 26.41 10.43
CA THR A 137 19.79 25.63 9.74
C THR A 137 20.44 24.33 9.33
N LYS A 138 19.91 23.23 9.89
CA LYS A 138 20.12 21.89 9.37
C LYS A 138 20.02 21.95 7.84
N PRO A 139 21.00 21.42 7.08
CA PRO A 139 20.96 21.43 5.62
C PRO A 139 19.59 20.95 5.13
N PRO A 140 18.98 21.61 4.13
CA PRO A 140 17.71 21.19 3.57
C PRO A 140 17.77 19.70 3.28
N ALA A 141 16.84 18.93 3.85
CA ALA A 141 16.74 17.52 3.55
C ALA A 141 16.61 17.40 2.03
N ALA A 142 17.47 16.56 1.42
CA ALA A 142 17.37 16.28 -0.01
C ALA A 142 15.92 15.86 -0.32
N PRO A 143 15.34 16.30 -1.44
CA PRO A 143 13.96 15.98 -1.76
C PRO A 143 13.81 14.46 -1.76
N VAL A 144 12.79 13.97 -1.08
CA VAL A 144 12.47 12.55 -1.02
C VAL A 144 12.08 12.08 -2.43
N GLN A 145 12.99 11.38 -3.10
CA GLN A 145 12.79 10.86 -4.45
C GLN A 145 12.58 9.35 -4.41
N PHE A 146 11.51 8.89 -5.06
CA PHE A 146 11.32 7.47 -5.34
C PHE A 146 12.18 7.09 -6.54
N VAL A 147 13.01 6.05 -6.37
CA VAL A 147 13.84 5.50 -7.46
C VAL A 147 13.23 4.16 -7.87
N ALA A 148 12.84 4.01 -9.13
CA ALA A 148 12.32 2.74 -9.63
C ALA A 148 13.36 1.62 -9.44
N GLY A 149 12.91 0.48 -8.92
CA GLY A 149 13.73 -0.66 -8.54
C GLY A 149 14.22 -0.64 -7.09
N ALA A 150 14.16 0.50 -6.39
CA ALA A 150 14.59 0.58 -4.99
C ALA A 150 13.64 -0.20 -4.07
N ARG A 151 14.20 -0.82 -3.03
CA ARG A 151 13.44 -1.43 -1.93
C ARG A 151 13.35 -0.46 -0.77
N ILE A 152 12.14 -0.11 -0.39
CA ILE A 152 11.85 0.91 0.62
C ILE A 152 10.89 0.38 1.68
N GLY A 153 10.77 1.11 2.77
CA GLY A 153 9.53 1.15 3.53
C GLY A 153 9.10 2.59 3.79
N LEU A 154 7.81 2.76 4.07
CA LEU A 154 7.17 4.05 4.24
C LEU A 154 6.86 4.23 5.73
N GLU A 155 7.69 5.01 6.41
CA GLU A 155 7.50 5.38 7.82
C GLU A 155 6.59 6.60 7.89
N ILE A 156 5.67 6.66 8.86
CA ILE A 156 4.79 7.81 9.01
C ILE A 156 5.56 8.96 9.64
N ASP A 157 5.48 10.15 9.04
CA ASP A 157 6.11 11.34 9.57
C ASP A 157 5.60 11.65 11.00
N GLY A 158 6.52 12.03 11.89
CA GLY A 158 6.24 12.23 13.31
C GLY A 158 5.94 10.95 14.13
N ARG A 159 5.91 9.75 13.52
CA ARG A 159 5.68 8.46 14.22
C ARG A 159 6.84 7.48 13.96
N SER A 160 7.96 7.73 14.63
CA SER A 160 9.16 6.90 14.52
C SER A 160 8.86 5.41 14.72
N GLY A 161 9.33 4.59 13.78
CA GLY A 161 9.13 3.14 13.82
C GLY A 161 7.72 2.66 13.46
N VAL A 162 6.77 3.55 13.15
CA VAL A 162 5.46 3.14 12.63
C VAL A 162 5.49 3.20 11.10
N ARG A 163 5.27 2.06 10.46
CA ARG A 163 5.43 1.89 9.01
C ARG A 163 4.14 1.41 8.37
N LEU A 164 3.93 1.80 7.13
CA LEU A 164 2.94 1.16 6.27
C LEU A 164 3.37 -0.29 6.03
N ARG A 165 2.45 -1.21 6.25
CA ARG A 165 2.59 -2.64 6.00
C ARG A 165 1.29 -3.20 5.44
N HIS A 166 1.36 -4.33 4.75
CA HIS A 166 0.15 -5.10 4.43
C HIS A 166 -0.09 -6.20 5.48
N ARG A 167 -1.35 -6.44 5.84
CA ARG A 167 -1.77 -7.59 6.67
C ARG A 167 -3.19 -7.97 6.30
N ASN A 168 -3.45 -9.26 6.12
CA ASN A 168 -4.76 -9.74 5.66
C ASN A 168 -5.25 -8.99 4.39
N TRP A 169 -4.32 -8.69 3.48
CA TRP A 169 -4.54 -7.96 2.22
C TRP A 169 -4.95 -6.48 2.36
N VAL A 170 -4.89 -5.92 3.56
CA VAL A 170 -5.20 -4.50 3.82
C VAL A 170 -3.91 -3.77 4.21
N ALA A 171 -3.72 -2.57 3.68
CA ALA A 171 -2.61 -1.71 4.08
C ALA A 171 -2.97 -0.98 5.37
N ARG A 172 -2.08 -1.09 6.35
CA ARG A 172 -2.24 -0.53 7.70
C ARG A 172 -0.91 0.00 8.24
N ALA A 173 -0.97 0.73 9.34
CA ALA A 173 0.20 1.20 10.07
C ALA A 173 0.47 0.31 11.28
N ASP A 174 1.68 -0.18 11.44
CA ASP A 174 2.10 -0.89 12.66
C ASP A 174 3.52 -0.50 13.07
N ALA A 175 3.86 -0.70 14.35
CA ALA A 175 5.21 -0.49 14.86
C ALA A 175 6.14 -1.61 14.37
N ILE A 176 7.02 -1.30 13.42
CA ILE A 176 7.93 -2.24 12.77
C ILE A 176 9.33 -1.63 12.71
N GLY A 177 10.27 -2.30 13.37
CA GLY A 177 11.66 -1.88 13.47
C GLY A 177 12.64 -3.04 13.26
N SER A 178 13.90 -2.79 13.61
CA SER A 178 14.98 -3.78 13.48
C SER A 178 14.78 -5.02 14.35
N SER A 179 14.06 -4.91 15.46
CA SER A 179 13.74 -6.03 16.37
C SER A 179 12.49 -6.83 15.98
N SER A 180 11.71 -6.36 15.00
CA SER A 180 10.52 -7.07 14.53
C SER A 180 10.90 -8.38 13.83
N ASN A 181 9.98 -9.34 13.80
CA ASN A 181 10.19 -10.60 13.10
C ASN A 181 10.29 -10.39 11.57
N ALA A 182 10.82 -11.39 10.87
CA ALA A 182 11.05 -11.32 9.43
C ALA A 182 9.77 -11.10 8.61
N LEU A 183 8.63 -11.66 9.03
CA LEU A 183 7.37 -11.50 8.32
C LEU A 183 6.87 -10.05 8.39
N ASP A 184 6.89 -9.42 9.56
CA ASP A 184 6.48 -8.01 9.72
C ASP A 184 7.40 -7.07 8.92
N LYS A 185 8.71 -7.36 8.88
CA LYS A 185 9.67 -6.60 8.06
C LYS A 185 9.38 -6.76 6.56
N ALA A 186 9.10 -7.97 6.11
CA ALA A 186 8.78 -8.24 4.72
C ALA A 186 7.42 -7.63 4.31
N ASP A 187 6.42 -7.66 5.19
CA ASP A 187 5.10 -7.03 4.99
C ASP A 187 5.15 -5.50 4.87
N SER A 188 6.19 -4.88 5.44
CA SER A 188 6.42 -3.43 5.42
C SER A 188 7.45 -2.98 4.37
N SER A 189 7.86 -3.90 3.49
CA SER A 189 8.89 -3.67 2.48
C SER A 189 8.30 -3.74 1.08
N PHE A 190 8.59 -2.71 0.28
CA PHE A 190 8.05 -2.53 -1.06
C PHE A 190 9.16 -2.25 -2.07
N VAL A 191 9.03 -2.83 -3.26
CA VAL A 191 9.80 -2.44 -4.44
C VAL A 191 9.07 -1.28 -5.12
N VAL A 192 9.75 -0.15 -5.28
CA VAL A 192 9.24 0.96 -6.07
C VAL A 192 9.27 0.57 -7.54
N ARG A 193 8.13 0.69 -8.22
CA ARG A 193 8.02 0.54 -9.67
C ARG A 193 7.61 1.86 -10.29
N THR A 194 8.00 2.09 -11.54
CA THR A 194 7.37 3.11 -12.37
C THR A 194 5.87 2.90 -12.34
N GLY A 195 5.10 3.99 -12.24
CA GLY A 195 3.65 3.92 -12.10
C GLY A 195 3.02 3.14 -13.25
N LEU A 196 2.15 2.20 -12.90
CA LEU A 196 1.52 1.31 -13.87
C LEU A 196 0.60 2.06 -14.85
N ALA A 197 0.08 3.24 -14.47
CA ALA A 197 -0.75 4.10 -15.31
C ALA A 197 -0.03 5.36 -15.82
N SER A 198 1.06 5.78 -15.20
CA SER A 198 1.82 6.98 -15.57
C SER A 198 3.27 6.87 -15.10
N ASP A 199 4.19 7.28 -15.97
CA ASP A 199 5.63 7.37 -15.72
C ASP A 199 6.03 8.46 -14.72
N ARG A 200 5.14 9.42 -14.45
CA ARG A 200 5.34 10.49 -13.44
C ARG A 200 4.97 10.07 -12.02
N CYS A 201 4.33 8.92 -11.87
CA CYS A 201 3.85 8.40 -10.61
C CYS A 201 4.53 7.05 -10.33
N PHE A 202 4.27 6.48 -9.16
CA PHE A 202 4.91 5.23 -8.73
C PHE A 202 3.87 4.20 -8.30
N SER A 203 4.24 2.93 -8.44
CA SER A 203 3.49 1.79 -7.93
C SER A 203 4.36 1.03 -6.94
N PHE A 204 3.77 0.57 -5.84
CA PHE A 204 4.50 -0.09 -4.76
C PHE A 204 4.20 -1.58 -4.78
N GLU A 205 5.16 -2.38 -5.25
CA GLU A 205 5.05 -3.84 -5.28
C GLU A 205 5.53 -4.41 -3.94
N SER A 206 4.82 -5.39 -3.38
CA SER A 206 5.26 -6.07 -2.16
C SER A 206 6.54 -6.86 -2.39
N VAL A 207 7.49 -6.79 -1.45
CA VAL A 207 8.73 -7.60 -1.51
C VAL A 207 8.44 -9.09 -1.29
N ASN A 208 7.55 -9.43 -0.35
CA ASN A 208 7.22 -10.84 -0.06
C ASN A 208 6.11 -11.42 -0.95
N TYR A 209 5.37 -10.61 -1.68
CA TYR A 209 4.38 -11.04 -2.67
C TYR A 209 4.64 -10.42 -4.04
N PRO A 210 5.62 -10.93 -4.82
CA PRO A 210 5.86 -10.44 -6.18
C PRO A 210 4.62 -10.52 -7.06
N GLY A 211 4.39 -9.48 -7.85
CA GLY A 211 3.18 -9.28 -8.66
C GLY A 211 1.99 -8.70 -7.89
N TYR A 212 2.10 -8.48 -6.58
CA TYR A 212 1.10 -7.78 -5.78
C TYR A 212 1.51 -6.33 -5.52
N TYR A 213 0.54 -5.44 -5.66
CA TYR A 213 0.75 -4.00 -5.55
C TYR A 213 -0.18 -3.39 -4.51
N LEU A 214 0.29 -2.33 -3.87
CA LEU A 214 -0.61 -1.44 -3.14
C LEU A 214 -1.57 -0.80 -4.13
N ARG A 215 -2.87 -0.97 -3.88
CA ARG A 215 -3.96 -0.49 -4.73
C ARG A 215 -5.08 0.07 -3.87
N HIS A 216 -5.66 1.19 -4.26
CA HIS A 216 -6.91 1.63 -3.65
C HIS A 216 -8.10 0.90 -4.28
N LYS A 217 -9.02 0.40 -3.45
CA LYS A 217 -10.26 -0.26 -3.91
C LYS A 217 -11.37 0.05 -2.91
N ASN A 218 -12.48 0.61 -3.40
CA ASN A 218 -13.52 1.20 -2.55
C ASN A 218 -12.93 2.19 -1.55
N PHE A 219 -11.95 2.98 -1.99
CA PHE A 219 -11.18 3.94 -1.18
C PHE A 219 -10.40 3.35 0.00
N VAL A 220 -10.26 2.02 0.11
CA VAL A 220 -9.37 1.39 1.08
C VAL A 220 -8.09 0.95 0.38
N LEU A 221 -6.93 1.20 0.99
CA LEU A 221 -5.66 0.74 0.46
C LEU A 221 -5.47 -0.74 0.79
N ARG A 222 -5.20 -1.54 -0.24
CA ARG A 222 -5.10 -3.00 -0.16
C ARG A 222 -3.87 -3.50 -0.90
N LEU A 223 -3.45 -4.70 -0.58
CA LEU A 223 -2.48 -5.44 -1.37
C LEU A 223 -3.24 -6.40 -2.29
N GLU A 224 -3.11 -6.23 -3.60
CA GLU A 224 -3.84 -7.04 -4.58
C GLU A 224 -2.92 -7.44 -5.74
N ARG A 225 -3.13 -8.65 -6.28
CA ARG A 225 -2.34 -9.17 -7.39
C ARG A 225 -2.75 -8.49 -8.68
N ARG A 226 -1.78 -7.99 -9.44
CA ARG A 226 -2.02 -7.57 -10.82
C ARG A 226 -2.37 -8.81 -11.65
N GLY A 227 -3.58 -8.89 -12.21
CA GLY A 227 -4.07 -10.10 -12.88
C GLY A 227 -4.99 -9.83 -14.06
N ALA A 228 -5.24 -10.88 -14.86
CA ALA A 228 -6.04 -10.82 -16.09
C ALA A 228 -7.56 -10.86 -15.88
N ARG A 229 -8.03 -11.10 -14.64
CA ARG A 229 -9.47 -11.25 -14.34
C ARG A 229 -10.22 -9.92 -14.23
N GLU A 230 -9.50 -8.81 -14.19
CA GLU A 230 -10.05 -7.47 -14.08
C GLU A 230 -9.48 -6.58 -15.18
N ASN A 231 -10.13 -5.43 -15.40
CA ASN A 231 -9.63 -4.46 -16.36
C ASN A 231 -8.22 -3.98 -15.92
N PRO A 232 -7.16 -4.30 -16.69
CA PRO A 232 -5.80 -3.96 -16.30
C PRO A 232 -5.57 -2.46 -16.25
N GLN A 233 -6.30 -1.67 -17.04
CA GLN A 233 -6.18 -0.21 -17.02
C GLN A 233 -6.71 0.37 -15.70
N MET A 234 -7.84 -0.14 -15.20
CA MET A 234 -8.38 0.28 -13.91
C MET A 234 -7.44 -0.14 -12.76
N PHE A 235 -6.92 -1.37 -12.78
CA PHE A 235 -5.90 -1.78 -11.80
C PHE A 235 -4.70 -0.84 -11.80
N ASN A 236 -4.16 -0.58 -12.99
CA ASN A 236 -2.98 0.27 -13.16
C ASN A 236 -3.21 1.67 -12.60
N GLN A 237 -4.39 2.26 -12.84
CA GLN A 237 -4.79 3.57 -12.33
C GLN A 237 -4.90 3.56 -10.79
N ASP A 238 -5.57 2.55 -10.25
CA ASP A 238 -5.80 2.43 -8.82
C ASP A 238 -4.53 2.09 -8.00
N ALA A 239 -3.53 1.52 -8.66
CA ALA A 239 -2.25 1.14 -8.07
C ALA A 239 -1.12 2.14 -8.38
N SER A 240 -1.44 3.32 -8.93
CA SER A 240 -0.47 4.37 -9.23
C SER A 240 -0.69 5.60 -8.35
N PHE A 241 0.37 6.00 -7.63
CA PHE A 241 0.35 7.11 -6.70
C PHE A 241 1.42 8.15 -7.07
N CYS A 242 1.01 9.41 -7.11
CA CYS A 242 1.87 10.53 -7.45
C CYS A 242 2.38 11.16 -6.15
N PRO A 243 3.70 11.19 -5.92
CA PRO A 243 4.26 11.70 -4.69
C PRO A 243 4.28 13.22 -4.72
N ARG A 244 3.71 13.83 -3.68
CA ARG A 244 3.81 15.27 -3.44
C ARG A 244 4.68 15.52 -2.20
N PRO A 245 5.85 16.16 -2.35
CA PRO A 245 6.67 16.54 -1.22
C PRO A 245 5.92 17.45 -0.24
N THR A 246 6.21 17.33 1.05
CA THR A 246 5.82 18.32 2.05
C THR A 246 6.55 19.66 1.82
N PRO A 247 6.05 20.80 2.31
CA PRO A 247 6.67 22.11 2.06
C PRO A 247 8.14 22.21 2.51
N ASP A 248 8.54 21.45 3.53
CA ASP A 248 9.90 21.36 4.05
C ASP A 248 10.76 20.29 3.34
N GLY A 249 10.17 19.52 2.42
CA GLY A 249 10.82 18.47 1.64
C GLY A 249 11.23 17.22 2.41
N SER A 250 10.86 17.11 3.70
CA SER A 250 11.31 16.03 4.58
C SER A 250 10.50 14.72 4.43
N ALA A 251 9.29 14.82 3.89
CA ALA A 251 8.36 13.71 3.71
C ALA A 251 7.56 13.86 2.41
N VAL A 252 6.79 12.83 2.06
CA VAL A 252 5.92 12.80 0.89
C VAL A 252 4.51 12.39 1.26
N VAL A 253 3.53 13.05 0.65
CA VAL A 253 2.14 12.60 0.61
C VAL A 253 1.94 11.84 -0.68
N LEU A 254 1.27 10.69 -0.61
CA LEU A 254 0.98 9.86 -1.78
C LEU A 254 -0.45 10.16 -2.26
N GLU A 255 -0.57 10.79 -3.42
CA GLU A 255 -1.85 11.14 -4.04
C GLU A 255 -2.22 10.10 -5.09
N SER A 256 -3.51 9.82 -5.25
CA SER A 256 -3.94 8.87 -6.27
C SER A 256 -3.82 9.48 -7.67
N SER A 257 -3.31 8.71 -8.63
CA SER A 257 -3.18 9.18 -10.02
C SER A 257 -4.53 9.38 -10.71
N ASN A 258 -5.56 8.60 -10.36
CA ASN A 258 -6.89 8.68 -10.95
C ASN A 258 -7.93 9.39 -10.08
N PHE A 259 -7.57 9.76 -8.85
CA PHE A 259 -8.36 10.65 -7.99
C PHE A 259 -7.46 11.77 -7.46
N PRO A 260 -7.18 12.82 -8.26
CA PRO A 260 -6.17 13.83 -7.96
C PRO A 260 -6.46 14.69 -6.72
N ASP A 261 -7.71 14.72 -6.27
CA ASP A 261 -8.14 15.42 -5.05
C ASP A 261 -7.98 14.57 -3.78
N ARG A 262 -7.47 13.33 -3.92
CA ARG A 262 -7.39 12.37 -2.82
C ARG A 262 -5.98 11.86 -2.57
N ALA A 263 -5.65 11.77 -1.30
CA ALA A 263 -4.39 11.27 -0.80
C ALA A 263 -4.59 10.07 0.13
N LEU A 264 -3.54 9.26 0.27
CA LEU A 264 -3.51 8.21 1.28
C LEU A 264 -3.52 8.85 2.67
N ARG A 265 -4.51 8.49 3.47
CA ARG A 265 -4.71 8.95 4.85
C ARG A 265 -4.86 7.76 5.77
N LEU A 266 -4.18 7.81 6.91
CA LEU A 266 -4.34 6.85 7.99
C LEU A 266 -5.64 7.14 8.76
N GLY A 267 -6.50 6.13 8.87
CA GLY A 267 -7.69 6.16 9.72
C GLY A 267 -7.38 5.92 11.20
N GLY A 268 -8.36 6.18 12.07
CA GLY A 268 -8.23 5.89 13.52
C GLY A 268 -8.18 4.40 13.87
N ASP A 269 -8.46 3.53 12.90
CA ASP A 269 -8.34 2.07 12.98
C ASP A 269 -7.02 1.55 12.39
N ASP A 270 -6.04 2.44 12.21
CA ASP A 270 -4.74 2.20 11.59
C ASP A 270 -4.78 1.70 10.13
N VAL A 271 -5.93 1.77 9.45
CA VAL A 271 -6.06 1.38 8.04
C VAL A 271 -5.89 2.60 7.13
N PHE A 272 -5.13 2.44 6.05
CA PHE A 272 -4.96 3.49 5.05
C PHE A 272 -6.16 3.54 4.09
N ARG A 273 -6.64 4.75 3.84
CA ARG A 273 -7.76 5.04 2.93
C ARG A 273 -7.40 6.19 1.99
N LEU A 274 -8.09 6.24 0.87
CA LEU A 274 -7.96 7.32 -0.09
C LEU A 274 -9.02 8.39 0.20
N GLU A 275 -8.58 9.53 0.71
CA GLU A 275 -9.47 10.57 1.23
C GLU A 275 -9.13 11.95 0.68
N GLN A 276 -10.12 12.83 0.65
CA GLN A 276 -9.94 14.21 0.21
C GLN A 276 -9.15 15.02 1.24
N GLY A 277 -8.32 15.95 0.77
CA GLY A 277 -7.58 16.89 1.61
C GLY A 277 -6.19 16.38 2.02
N THR A 278 -5.76 16.72 3.25
CA THR A 278 -4.41 16.43 3.71
C THR A 278 -4.21 14.93 3.96
N GLY A 279 -3.35 14.31 3.16
CA GLY A 279 -2.94 12.93 3.35
C GLY A 279 -1.92 12.76 4.47
N THR A 280 -1.64 11.51 4.81
CA THR A 280 -0.54 11.13 5.70
C THR A 280 0.79 11.35 4.99
N ALA A 281 1.69 12.06 5.66
CA ALA A 281 3.05 12.23 5.18
C ALA A 281 3.92 11.02 5.55
N PHE A 282 4.75 10.58 4.61
CA PHE A 282 5.64 9.45 4.76
C PHE A 282 7.09 9.88 4.61
N VAL A 283 7.95 9.41 5.51
CA VAL A 283 9.39 9.44 5.36
C VAL A 283 9.82 8.14 4.70
N VAL A 284 10.48 8.24 3.54
CA VAL A 284 10.99 7.06 2.84
C VAL A 284 12.23 6.55 3.56
N ARG A 285 12.19 5.28 3.94
CA ARG A 285 13.28 4.57 4.61
C ARG A 285 13.73 3.41 3.75
N THR A 286 14.93 2.90 4.01
CA THR A 286 15.36 1.61 3.50
C THR A 286 14.38 0.50 3.94
N ALA A 287 14.10 -0.44 3.06
CA ALA A 287 13.35 -1.65 3.40
C ALA A 287 14.02 -2.42 4.55
N LEU A 288 13.20 -3.10 5.36
CA LEU A 288 13.71 -3.98 6.41
C LEU A 288 13.78 -5.40 5.85
N ALA A 289 14.93 -6.05 6.01
CA ALA A 289 15.19 -7.42 5.54
C ALA A 289 14.70 -8.48 6.53
#